data_AF-A0A2H0JW88-F1
#
_entry.id   AF-A0A2H0JW88-F1
#
_cell.length_a   1.000
_cell.length_b   1.000
_cell.length_c   1.000
_cell.angle_alpha   90.00
_cell.angle_beta   90.00
_cell.angle_gamma   90.00
#
_symmetry.space_group_name_H-M   'P 1'
#
loop_
_entity.id
_entity.type
_entity.pdbx_description
1 polymer ?
#
loop_
_entity_poly.entity_id
_entity_poly.type
_entity_poly.pdbx_seq_one_letter_code
_entity_poly.pdbx_strand_id
1 'polypeptide(L)'
;MNTSPTFRPLADLQEPEPYREPTLQELMELGKDFGLIRSVERLGDGRLRIQAKEEAFTTNLHEAQLLVRGLLIGYFAYHTRDDLSLANWEN
;
A
#
# COMPACT_ATOMS: atom_id res chain seq x y z
N MET A 1 31.66 29.29 -21.48
CA MET A 1 31.98 27.88 -21.17
C MET A 1 30.66 27.12 -21.13
N ASN A 2 30.48 26.16 -22.04
CA ASN A 2 29.22 25.41 -22.24
C ASN A 2 29.17 24.25 -21.25
N THR A 3 28.22 24.23 -20.32
CA THR A 3 27.89 23.02 -19.54
C THR A 3 26.84 22.23 -20.32
N SER A 4 27.30 21.41 -21.26
CA SER A 4 26.41 20.44 -21.89
C SER A 4 25.84 19.50 -20.81
N PRO A 5 24.51 19.30 -20.73
CA PRO A 5 23.95 18.30 -19.84
C PRO A 5 24.47 16.93 -20.30
N THR A 6 25.09 16.18 -19.37
CA THR A 6 25.50 14.80 -19.60
C THR A 6 24.26 13.98 -19.89
N PHE A 7 24.03 13.67 -21.17
CA PHE A 7 22.97 12.77 -21.60
C PHE A 7 23.34 11.37 -21.12
N ARG A 8 22.71 10.89 -20.03
CA ARG A 8 22.83 9.49 -19.63
C ARG A 8 22.11 8.65 -20.68
N PRO A 9 22.78 7.71 -21.37
CA PRO A 9 22.12 6.79 -22.27
C PRO A 9 21.03 6.01 -21.51
N LEU A 10 19.84 5.87 -22.11
CA LEU A 10 18.75 5.03 -21.59
C LEU A 10 19.17 3.55 -21.42
N ALA A 11 20.31 3.15 -21.98
CA ALA A 11 20.88 1.80 -21.90
C ALA A 11 21.36 1.39 -20.50
N ASP A 12 21.54 2.34 -19.58
CA ASP A 12 21.86 2.07 -18.17
C ASP A 12 20.61 2.03 -17.26
N LEU A 13 19.40 2.04 -17.85
CA LEU A 13 18.19 1.72 -17.09
C LEU A 13 18.20 0.21 -16.83
N GLN A 14 18.74 -0.15 -15.66
CA GLN A 14 18.58 -1.45 -15.03
C GLN A 14 17.14 -1.91 -15.26
N GLU A 15 16.96 -3.09 -15.90
CA GLU A 15 15.62 -3.60 -16.18
C GLU A 15 14.80 -3.55 -14.89
N PRO A 16 13.61 -2.91 -14.89
CA PRO A 16 12.80 -2.84 -13.69
C PRO A 16 12.55 -4.28 -13.24
N GLU A 17 12.83 -4.57 -11.96
CA GLU A 17 12.59 -5.91 -11.43
C GLU A 17 11.16 -6.34 -11.78
N PRO A 18 10.97 -7.59 -12.22
CA PRO A 18 9.66 -8.08 -12.58
C PRO A 18 8.72 -7.89 -11.39
N TYR A 19 7.56 -7.27 -11.64
CA TYR A 19 6.58 -7.01 -10.60
C TYR A 19 6.24 -8.32 -9.88
N ARG A 20 6.43 -8.31 -8.56
CA ARG A 20 6.02 -9.38 -7.67
C ARG A 20 4.81 -8.92 -6.87
N GLU A 21 3.80 -9.79 -6.80
CA GLU A 21 2.62 -9.52 -5.97
C GLU A 21 3.01 -9.45 -4.48
N PRO A 22 2.59 -8.41 -3.74
CA PRO A 22 2.89 -8.29 -2.33
C PRO A 22 2.15 -9.35 -1.51
N THR A 23 2.88 -9.89 -0.53
CA THR A 23 2.39 -10.86 0.44
C THR A 23 1.42 -10.21 1.43
N LEU A 24 0.61 -11.03 2.10
CA LEU A 24 -0.28 -10.54 3.16
C LEU A 24 0.49 -9.82 4.27
N GLN A 25 1.69 -10.28 4.62
CA GLN A 25 2.52 -9.65 5.64
C GLN A 25 2.95 -8.24 5.22
N GLU A 26 3.49 -8.09 4.01
CA GLU A 26 3.89 -6.78 3.47
C GLU A 26 2.70 -5.80 3.43
N LEU A 27 1.52 -6.28 3.05
CA LEU A 27 0.30 -5.47 3.06
C LEU A 27 -0.15 -5.09 4.48
N MET A 28 0.00 -5.98 5.47
CA MET A 28 -0.31 -5.68 6.86
C MET A 28 0.66 -4.67 7.47
N GLU A 29 1.95 -4.76 7.13
CA GLU A 29 2.97 -3.79 7.52
C GLU A 29 2.66 -2.42 6.93
N LEU A 30 2.36 -2.35 5.63
CA LEU A 30 1.93 -1.11 4.98
C LEU A 30 0.66 -0.52 5.62
N GLY A 31 -0.30 -1.37 6.00
CA GLY A 31 -1.50 -0.93 6.72
C GLY A 31 -1.21 -0.36 8.11
N LYS A 32 -0.15 -0.82 8.79
CA LYS A 32 0.30 -0.23 10.06
C LYS A 32 0.97 1.12 9.84
N ASP A 33 1.79 1.24 8.80
CA ASP A 33 2.48 2.49 8.46
C ASP A 33 1.49 3.62 8.14
N PHE A 34 0.36 3.30 7.50
CA PHE A 34 -0.74 4.24 7.27
C PHE A 34 -1.71 4.42 8.44
N GLY A 35 -1.46 3.77 9.59
CA GLY A 35 -2.34 3.84 10.76
C GLY A 35 -3.73 3.22 10.55
N LEU A 36 -3.90 2.37 9.53
CA LEU A 36 -5.13 1.62 9.27
C LEU A 36 -5.24 0.42 10.22
N ILE A 37 -4.12 -0.25 10.46
CA ILE A 37 -4.01 -1.43 11.32
C ILE A 37 -3.20 -1.06 12.55
N ARG A 38 -3.76 -1.26 13.74
CA ARG A 38 -3.07 -1.04 15.02
C ARG A 38 -2.28 -2.26 15.46
N SER A 39 -2.87 -3.44 15.33
CA SER A 39 -2.23 -4.69 15.74
C SER A 39 -2.80 -5.89 14.98
N VAL A 40 -2.00 -6.96 14.93
CA VAL A 40 -2.39 -8.27 14.40
C VAL A 40 -1.93 -9.32 15.38
N GLU A 41 -2.85 -10.16 15.83
CA GLU A 41 -2.60 -11.26 16.75
C GLU A 41 -2.98 -12.58 16.06
N ARG A 42 -2.14 -13.60 16.20
CA ARG A 42 -2.47 -14.95 15.73
C ARG A 42 -3.13 -15.73 16.86
N LEU A 43 -4.34 -16.22 16.59
CA LEU A 43 -5.12 -17.00 17.54
C LEU A 43 -4.70 -18.48 17.49
N GLY A 44 -4.93 -19.19 18.60
CA GLY A 44 -4.54 -20.61 18.74
C GLY A 44 -5.23 -21.57 17.77
N ASP A 45 -6.31 -21.15 17.12
CA ASP A 45 -7.06 -21.88 16.09
C ASP A 45 -6.57 -21.60 14.65
N GLY A 46 -5.48 -20.84 14.49
CA GLY A 46 -4.91 -20.48 13.20
C GLY A 46 -5.57 -19.27 12.53
N ARG A 47 -6.56 -18.64 13.19
CA ARG A 47 -7.15 -17.37 12.74
C ARG A 47 -6.28 -16.18 13.13
N LEU A 48 -6.58 -15.04 12.54
CA LEU A 48 -5.95 -13.76 12.86
C LEU A 48 -7.00 -12.85 13.49
N ARG A 49 -6.61 -12.15 14.56
CA ARG A 49 -7.33 -10.99 15.07
C ARG A 49 -6.61 -9.73 14.60
N ILE A 50 -7.28 -8.95 13.75
CA ILE A 50 -6.77 -7.71 13.16
C ILE A 50 -7.51 -6.55 13.81
N GLN A 51 -6.80 -5.67 14.51
CA GLN A 51 -7.35 -4.43 15.04
C GLN A 51 -7.16 -3.33 13.99
N ALA A 52 -8.23 -2.97 13.29
CA ALA A 52 -8.24 -1.89 12.30
C ALA A 52 -8.92 -0.64 12.88
N LYS A 53 -8.13 0.39 13.18
CA LYS A 53 -8.58 1.59 13.90
C LYS A 53 -9.46 1.25 15.13
N GLU A 54 -10.76 1.50 15.05
CA GLU A 54 -11.74 1.32 16.13
C GLU A 54 -12.42 -0.06 16.14
N GLU A 55 -12.22 -0.87 15.08
CA GLU A 55 -12.87 -2.16 14.91
C GLU A 55 -11.87 -3.32 14.97
N ALA A 56 -12.33 -4.46 15.49
CA ALA A 56 -11.55 -5.68 15.57
C ALA A 56 -12.20 -6.78 14.72
N PHE A 57 -11.42 -7.38 13.83
CA PHE A 57 -11.88 -8.45 12.95
C PHE A 57 -11.19 -9.75 13.32
N THR A 58 -11.94 -10.85 13.39
CA THR A 58 -11.37 -12.19 13.52
C THR A 58 -11.55 -12.92 12.19
N THR A 59 -10.45 -13.19 11.51
CA THR A 59 -10.43 -13.62 10.10
C THR A 59 -9.60 -14.88 9.92
N ASN A 60 -9.94 -15.72 8.94
CA ASN A 60 -8.96 -16.67 8.39
C ASN A 60 -7.97 -15.93 7.46
N LEU A 61 -7.01 -16.65 6.87
CA LEU A 61 -5.99 -16.05 5.99
C LEU A 61 -6.58 -15.39 4.73
N HIS A 62 -7.58 -16.02 4.12
CA HIS A 62 -8.20 -15.50 2.90
C HIS A 62 -9.00 -14.22 3.19
N GLU A 63 -9.79 -14.23 4.27
CA GLU A 63 -10.54 -13.07 4.76
C GLU A 63 -9.60 -11.92 5.17
N ALA A 64 -8.48 -12.23 5.83
CA ALA A 64 -7.47 -11.23 6.18
C ALA A 64 -6.93 -10.54 4.92
N GLN A 65 -6.67 -11.31 3.86
CA GLN A 65 -6.17 -10.75 2.61
C GLN A 65 -7.17 -9.83 1.91
N LEU A 66 -8.46 -10.18 1.92
CA LEU A 66 -9.52 -9.31 1.41
C LEU A 66 -9.65 -8.03 2.26
N LEU A 67 -9.67 -8.18 3.59
CA LEU A 67 -9.80 -7.06 4.53
C LEU A 67 -8.66 -6.06 4.35
N VAL A 68 -7.41 -6.52 4.40
CA VAL A 68 -6.22 -5.65 4.31
C VAL A 68 -6.15 -4.94 2.96
N ARG A 69 -6.44 -5.65 1.86
CA ARG A 69 -6.51 -5.02 0.52
C ARG A 69 -7.62 -3.97 0.45
N GLY A 70 -8.80 -4.27 0.97
CA GLY A 70 -9.93 -3.34 1.01
C GLY A 70 -9.59 -2.06 1.79
N LEU A 71 -8.94 -2.19 2.96
CA LEU A 71 -8.48 -1.05 3.75
C LEU A 71 -7.49 -0.18 2.98
N LEU A 72 -6.50 -0.78 2.33
CA LEU A 72 -5.48 -0.05 1.55
C LEU A 72 -6.09 0.64 0.32
N ILE A 73 -6.94 -0.06 -0.44
CA ILE A 73 -7.64 0.51 -1.60
C ILE A 73 -8.50 1.70 -1.14
N GLY A 74 -9.25 1.54 -0.06
CA GLY A 74 -10.07 2.62 0.50
C GLY A 74 -9.25 3.82 0.94
N TYR A 75 -8.11 3.58 1.60
CA TYR A 75 -7.17 4.64 1.98
C TYR A 75 -6.64 5.40 0.76
N PHE A 76 -6.13 4.69 -0.25
CA PHE A 76 -5.61 5.34 -1.46
C PHE A 76 -6.69 6.06 -2.25
N ALA A 77 -7.90 5.49 -2.37
CA ALA A 77 -9.02 6.13 -3.06
C ALA A 77 -9.45 7.43 -2.37
N TYR A 78 -9.42 7.47 -1.02
CA TYR A 78 -9.72 8.68 -0.26
C TYR A 78 -8.67 9.78 -0.51
N HIS A 79 -7.38 9.45 -0.42
CA HIS A 79 -6.31 10.43 -0.55
C HIS A 79 -6.07 10.89 -2.00
N THR A 80 -6.31 10.04 -3.00
CA THR A 80 -6.23 10.44 -4.41
C THR A 80 -7.39 11.34 -4.84
N ARG A 81 -8.57 11.22 -4.20
CA ARG A 81 -9.69 12.13 -4.44
C ARG A 81 -9.37 13.56 -3.96
N ASP A 82 -8.71 13.68 -2.80
CA ASP A 82 -8.33 14.99 -2.26
C ASP A 82 -7.24 15.66 -3.13
N ASP A 83 -6.28 14.89 -3.66
CA ASP A 83 -5.29 15.39 -4.63
C ASP A 83 -5.92 15.83 -5.95
N LEU A 84 -6.92 15.10 -6.46
CA LEU A 84 -7.66 15.50 -7.66
C LEU A 84 -8.54 16.73 -7.45
N SER A 85 -8.98 17.00 -6.21
CA SER A 85 -9.72 18.22 -5.88
C SER A 85 -8.85 19.47 -5.80
N LEU A 86 -7.54 19.30 -5.57
CA LEU A 86 -6.52 20.35 -5.61
C LEU A 86 -5.92 20.54 -7.01
N ALA A 87 -6.01 19.52 -7.87
CA ALA A 87 -5.86 19.68 -9.30
C ALA A 87 -7.10 20.43 -9.83
N ASN A 88 -7.21 21.72 -9.56
CA ASN A 88 -8.02 22.60 -10.40
C ASN A 88 -7.35 22.60 -11.78
N TRP A 89 -8.01 22.00 -12.76
CA TRP A 89 -7.62 22.04 -14.16
C TRP A 89 -7.94 23.43 -14.74
N GLU A 90 -7.37 24.48 -14.16
CA GLU A 90 -7.25 25.77 -14.84
C GLU A 90 -6.08 25.67 -15.83
N ASN A 91 -6.40 25.21 -17.04
CA ASN A 91 -5.81 25.67 -18.30
C ASN A 91 -6.80 25.41 -19.43
#